data_AF-A0AAV5K7Z0-F1
#
_entry.id   AF-A0AAV5K7Z0-F1
#
_cell.length_a   1.000
_cell.length_b   1.000
_cell.length_c   1.000
_cell.angle_alpha   90.00
_cell.angle_beta   90.00
_cell.angle_gamma   90.00
#
_symmetry.space_group_name_H-M   'P 1'
#
loop_
_entity.id
_entity.type
_entity.pdbx_description
1 polymer ?
#
loop_
_entity_poly.entity_id
_entity_poly.type
_entity_poly.pdbx_seq_one_letter_code
_entity_poly.pdbx_strand_id
1 'polypeptide(L)' 'MLCPLIDKLKELWYNGVKTYDSFRHQHFMMRVALMWTISDFLRYSMLSGLSTHGRLSCSYCQENSKAFHLLND' A
#
# COMPACT_ATOMS: atom_id res chain seq x y z
N MET A 1 -5.69 8.47 -5.54
CA MET A 1 -6.26 8.22 -4.20
C MET A 1 -5.21 8.24 -3.08
N LEU A 2 -3.98 7.75 -3.29
CA LEU A 2 -2.93 7.73 -2.26
C LEU A 2 -2.20 9.06 -2.00
N CYS A 3 -2.19 10.00 -2.95
CA CYS A 3 -1.51 11.30 -2.82
C CYS A 3 -1.84 12.07 -1.53
N PRO A 4 -3.11 12.31 -1.16
CA PRO A 4 -3.43 13.07 0.06
C PRO A 4 -2.97 12.36 1.34
N LEU A 5 -2.95 11.02 1.36
CA LEU A 5 -2.44 10.26 2.49
C LEU A 5 -0.90 10.38 2.60
N ILE A 6 -0.22 10.30 1.46
CA ILE A 6 1.24 10.45 1.39
C ILE A 6 1.66 11.83 1.86
N ASP A 7 0.96 12.88 1.43
CA ASP A 7 1.29 14.26 1.79
C ASP A 7 1.12 14.50 3.30
N LYS A 8 0.05 13.96 3.89
CA LYS A 8 -0.17 14.02 5.33
C LYS A 8 0.88 13.25 6.13
N LEU A 9 1.31 12.09 5.63
CA LEU A 9 2.41 11.32 6.24
C LEU A 9 3.74 12.08 6.16
N LYS A 10 4.03 12.74 5.04
CA LYS A 10 5.21 13.61 4.91
C LYS A 10 5.17 14.74 5.92
N GLU A 11 4.04 15.42 6.06
CA GLU A 11 3.87 16.49 7.05
C GLU A 11 4.16 15.99 8.47
N LEU A 12 3.60 14.85 8.86
CA LEU A 12 3.82 14.23 10.17
C LEU A 12 5.27 13.74 10.37
N TRP A 13 6.00 13.44 9.31
CA TRP A 13 7.42 13.07 9.39
C TRP A 13 8.33 14.29 9.55
N TYR A 14 8.08 15.36 8.78
CA TYR A 14 8.91 16.56 8.77
C TYR A 14 8.62 17.49 9.96
N ASN A 15 7.34 17.81 10.17
CA ASN A 15 6.91 18.75 11.20
C ASN A 15 6.65 18.05 12.54
N GLY A 16 6.17 16.80 12.49
CA GLY A 16 5.73 16.08 13.68
C GLY A 16 4.47 16.66 14.30
N VAL A 17 4.02 16.05 15.39
CA VAL A 17 2.92 16.55 16.22
C VAL A 17 3.36 16.60 17.68
N LYS A 18 3.04 17.69 18.36
CA LYS A 18 3.35 17.84 19.79
C LYS A 18 2.38 16.96 20.59
N THR A 19 2.93 15.91 21.19
CA THR A 19 2.16 14.91 21.97
C THR A 19 2.60 14.95 23.43
N TYR A 20 1.66 14.83 24.34
CA TYR A 20 1.95 14.72 25.77
C TYR A 20 2.22 13.25 26.14
N ASP A 21 3.37 12.98 26.74
CA ASP A 21 3.70 11.68 27.33
C ASP A 21 3.26 11.67 28.80
N SER A 22 2.24 10.89 29.12
CA SER A 22 1.70 10.78 30.48
C SER A 22 2.64 10.02 31.42
N PHE A 23 3.51 9.15 30.91
CA PHE A 23 4.45 8.40 31.74
C PHE A 23 5.62 9.30 32.20
N ARG A 24 6.09 10.17 31.31
CA ARG A 24 7.20 11.10 31.59
C ARG A 24 6.75 12.51 31.96
N HIS A 25 5.44 12.77 32.00
CA HIS A 25 4.82 14.06 32.27
C HIS A 25 5.37 15.23 31.43
N GLN A 26 5.74 14.97 30.18
CA GLN A 26 6.38 15.96 29.31
C GLN A 26 5.82 15.93 27.89
N HIS A 27 5.94 17.05 27.18
CA HIS A 27 5.63 17.09 25.76
C HIS A 27 6.84 16.65 24.94
N PHE A 28 6.61 15.80 23.95
CA PHE A 28 7.61 15.45 22.94
C PHE A 28 7.05 15.63 21.53
N MET A 29 7.94 15.70 20.56
CA MET A 29 7.56 15.75 19.15
C MET A 29 7.42 14.32 18.62
N MET A 30 6.18 13.89 18.36
CA MET A 30 5.90 12.59 17.76
C MET A 30 6.01 12.69 16.24
N ARG A 31 6.74 11.76 15.62
CA ARG A 31 6.82 11.61 14.16
C ARG A 31 6.23 10.27 13.75
N VAL A 32 5.55 10.24 12.61
CA VAL A 32 4.91 9.02 12.08
C VAL A 32 5.59 8.61 10.79
N ALA A 33 5.95 7.33 10.68
CA ALA A 33 6.45 6.72 9.44
C ALA A 33 5.60 5.52 9.06
N LEU A 34 5.33 5.37 7.76
CA LEU A 34 4.69 4.19 7.19
C LEU A 34 5.79 3.27 6.63
N MET A 35 5.93 2.05 7.16
CA MET A 35 6.95 1.10 6.72
C MET A 35 6.49 0.33 5.47
N TRP A 36 5.37 -0.39 5.56
CA TRP A 36 4.76 -1.07 4.41
C TRP A 36 3.25 -1.20 4.60
N THR A 37 2.51 -1.14 3.49
CA THR A 37 1.10 -1.53 3.45
C THR A 37 1.01 -3.00 3.12
N ILE A 38 0.42 -3.81 4.00
CA ILE A 38 0.02 -5.17 3.65
C ILE A 38 -1.17 -5.03 2.68
N SER A 39 -0.88 -5.17 1.39
CA SER A 39 -1.91 -5.20 0.34
C SER A 39 -2.12 -6.64 -0.06
N ASP A 40 -3.36 -7.09 0.04
CA ASP A 40 -3.79 -8.34 -0.56
C ASP A 40 -3.70 -8.24 -2.09
N PHE A 41 -3.49 -9.38 -2.73
CA PHE A 41 -3.23 -9.47 -4.18
C PHE A 41 -4.32 -8.78 -5.01
N LEU A 42 -5.59 -8.94 -4.63
CA LEU A 42 -6.73 -8.30 -5.27
C LEU A 42 -6.62 -6.78 -5.26
N ARG A 43 -6.33 -6.20 -4.09
CA ARG A 43 -6.21 -4.75 -3.94
C ARG A 43 -4.96 -4.20 -4.65
N TYR A 44 -3.85 -4.94 -4.62
CA TYR A 44 -2.67 -4.57 -5.41
C TYR A 44 -2.98 -4.59 -6.91
N SER A 45 -3.68 -5.62 -7.40
CA SER A 45 -4.07 -5.76 -8.80
C SER A 45 -4.94 -4.60 -9.25
N MET A 46 -5.92 -4.19 -8.43
CA MET A 46 -6.75 -3.01 -8.70
C MET A 46 -5.93 -1.70 -8.72
N LEU A 47 -4.97 -1.54 -7.82
CA LEU A 47 -4.14 -0.33 -7.74
C LEU A 47 -3.10 -0.23 -8.87
N SER A 48 -2.60 -1.37 -9.34
CA SER A 48 -1.60 -1.47 -10.41
C SER A 48 -2.21 -1.58 -11.80
N GLY A 49 -3.54 -1.71 -11.90
CA GLY A 49 -4.23 -1.97 -13.16
C GLY A 49 -3.95 -3.37 -13.73
N LEU A 50 -3.45 -4.29 -12.90
CA LEU A 50 -3.28 -5.69 -13.27
C LEU A 50 -4.65 -6.39 -13.31
N SER A 51 -4.79 -7.33 -14.23
CA SER A 51 -5.96 -8.20 -14.27
C SER A 51 -5.89 -9.22 -13.13
N THR A 52 -7.00 -9.42 -12.42
CA THR A 52 -7.14 -10.51 -11.44
C THR A 52 -7.58 -11.82 -12.09
N HIS A 53 -7.91 -11.81 -13.38
CA HIS A 53 -8.49 -12.94 -14.10
C HIS A 53 -7.80 -13.22 -15.43
N GLY A 54 -7.92 -14.47 -15.89
CA GLY A 54 -7.37 -14.92 -17.17
C GLY A 54 -5.85 -15.04 -17.17
N ARG A 55 -5.26 -14.94 -18.36
CA ARG A 55 -3.83 -15.19 -18.58
C ARG A 55 -2.89 -14.25 -17.82
N LEU A 56 -3.34 -13.02 -17.53
CA LEU A 56 -2.57 -11.98 -16.85
C LEU A 56 -2.80 -11.93 -15.34
N SER A 57 -3.46 -12.94 -14.77
CA SER A 57 -3.78 -13.02 -13.33
C SER A 57 -2.57 -13.15 -12.40
N CYS A 58 -1.38 -13.45 -12.92
CA CYS A 58 -0.17 -13.57 -12.11
C CYS A 58 0.60 -12.25 -12.13
N SER A 59 0.73 -11.55 -11.00
CA SER A 59 1.48 -10.28 -10.93
C SER A 59 2.97 -10.44 -11.23
N TYR A 60 3.53 -11.62 -10.97
CA TYR A 60 4.94 -11.92 -11.18
C TYR A 60 5.23 -12.30 -12.64
N CYS A 61 4.41 -13.20 -13.20
CA CYS A 61 4.64 -13.70 -14.55
C CYS A 61 4.09 -12.77 -15.63
N GLN A 62 2.99 -12.06 -15.36
CA GLN A 62 2.27 -11.21 -16.32
C GLN A 62 2.12 -11.90 -17.69
N GLU A 63 2.67 -11.33 -18.76
CA GLU A 63 2.61 -11.86 -20.13
C GLU A 63 3.40 -13.16 -20.32
N ASN A 64 4.40 -13.41 -19.45
CA ASN A 64 5.24 -14.61 -19.45
C ASN A 64 4.56 -15.81 -18.77
N SER A 65 3.32 -15.65 -18.30
CA SER A 65 2.51 -16.74 -17.77
C SER A 65 2.20 -17.76 -18.87
N LYS A 66 2.38 -19.05 -18.56
CA LYS A 66 1.95 -20.18 -19.42
C LYS A 66 0.45 -20.48 -19.32
N ALA A 67 -0.34 -19.54 -18.78
CA ALA A 67 -1.79 -19.70 -18.67
C ALA A 67 -2.45 -19.74 -20.05
N PHE A 68 -3.41 -20.65 -20.21
CA PHE A 68 -4.21 -20.83 -21.40
C PHE A 68 -5.69 -20.85 -21.03
N HIS A 69 -6.56 -20.47 -21.96
CA HIS A 69 -8.01 -20.59 -21.77
C HIS A 69 -8.43 -22.00 -22.15
N LEU A 70 -9.14 -22.68 -21.24
CA LEU A 70 -9.89 -23.87 -21.60
C LEU A 70 -11.10 -23.41 -22.42
N LEU A 71 -11.14 -23.79 -23.69
CA LEU A 71 -12.35 -23.69 -24.49
C LEU A 71 -13.25 -24.85 -24.04
N ASN A 72 -14.44 -24.52 -23.53
CA ASN A 72 -15.49 -25.53 -23.38
C ASN A 72 -16.21 -25.63 -24.73
N ASP A 73 -16.16 -26.82 -25.33
CA ASP A 73 -17.09 -27.26 -26.38
C ASP A 73 -18.48 -27.55 -25.79
#